data_AF-A0A3S3NTD6-F1
#
_entry.id   AF-A0A3S3NTD6-F1
#
_cell.length_a   1.000
_cell.length_b   1.000
_cell.length_c   1.000
_cell.angle_alpha   90.00
_cell.angle_beta   90.00
_cell.angle_gamma   90.00
#
_symmetry.space_group_name_H-M   'P 1'
#
loop_
_entity.id
_entity.type
_entity.pdbx_description
1 polymer ?
#
loop_
_entity_poly.entity_id
_entity_poly.type
_entity_poly.pdbx_seq_one_letter_code
_entity_poly.pdbx_strand_id
1 'polypeptide(L)'
;DCSFLLANAQIVDYPIVYCSETFCKISSYNRAEVMQKSCRCTFMYGEMTDKATISKVEQTLDRHATDQVEILLYKKNREYQNHSIATCFRCIISSALMRDKLCEMNRANLC
;
A
#
# COMPACT_ATOMS: atom_id res chain seq x y z
N ASP A 1 17.25 -3.24 1.09
CA ASP A 1 15.94 -3.64 0.53
C ASP A 1 14.85 -2.65 0.87
N CYS A 2 14.15 -2.13 -0.15
CA CYS A 2 13.06 -1.15 0.05
C CYS A 2 11.72 -1.86 0.32
N SER A 3 10.91 -1.32 1.24
CA SER A 3 9.52 -1.74 1.45
C SER A 3 8.61 -0.92 0.53
N PHE A 4 7.87 -1.57 -0.38
CA PHE A 4 6.96 -0.86 -1.29
C PHE A 4 5.84 -1.76 -1.82
N LEU A 5 4.76 -1.10 -2.24
CA LEU A 5 3.64 -1.66 -3.00
C LEU A 5 3.56 -0.94 -4.34
N LEU A 6 3.12 -1.63 -5.38
CA LEU A 6 2.79 -1.06 -6.68
C LEU A 6 1.34 -1.37 -6.98
N ALA A 7 0.61 -0.38 -7.47
CA ALA A 7 -0.81 -0.49 -7.77
C ALA A 7 -1.13 0.02 -9.17
N ASN A 8 -2.23 -0.49 -9.73
CA ASN A 8 -2.71 -0.04 -11.02
C ASN A 8 -3.56 1.23 -10.88
N ALA A 9 -2.99 2.38 -11.25
CA ALA A 9 -3.67 3.67 -11.20
C ALA A 9 -4.84 3.83 -12.19
N GLN A 10 -5.00 2.90 -13.15
CA GLN A 10 -6.05 2.95 -14.19
C GLN A 10 -7.31 2.16 -13.80
N ILE A 11 -7.26 1.37 -12.73
CA ILE A 11 -8.40 0.58 -12.26
C ILE A 11 -8.96 1.23 -11.00
N VAL A 12 -10.30 1.20 -10.88
CA VAL A 12 -11.02 1.65 -9.68
C VAL A 12 -10.41 0.99 -8.43
N ASP A 13 -10.33 1.75 -7.34
CA ASP A 13 -9.72 1.36 -6.07
C ASP A 13 -8.20 1.12 -6.08
N TYR A 14 -7.54 1.31 -7.22
CA TYR A 14 -6.08 1.20 -7.36
C TYR A 14 -5.56 -0.15 -6.80
N PRO A 15 -5.92 -1.28 -7.43
CA PRO A 15 -5.56 -2.60 -6.94
C PRO A 15 -4.05 -2.79 -6.95
N ILE A 16 -3.51 -3.37 -5.88
CA ILE A 16 -2.10 -3.71 -5.74
C ILE A 16 -1.76 -4.84 -6.73
N VAL A 17 -0.83 -4.56 -7.64
CA VAL A 17 -0.32 -5.49 -8.66
C VAL A 17 1.05 -6.07 -8.29
N TYR A 18 1.74 -5.46 -7.32
CA TYR A 18 2.97 -6.01 -6.77
C TYR A 18 3.16 -5.54 -5.32
N CYS A 19 3.72 -6.44 -4.51
CA CYS A 19 4.13 -6.18 -3.14
C CYS A 19 5.59 -6.61 -3.00
N SER A 20 6.45 -5.86 -2.29
CA SER A 20 7.82 -6.31 -2.02
C SER A 20 7.85 -7.36 -0.90
N GLU A 21 8.89 -8.21 -0.86
CA GLU A 21 9.03 -9.20 0.21
C GLU A 21 9.23 -8.55 1.58
N THR A 22 9.98 -7.45 1.63
CA THR A 22 10.19 -6.67 2.85
C THR A 22 8.87 -6.20 3.44
N PHE A 23 7.93 -5.73 2.60
CA PHE A 23 6.59 -5.34 3.05
C PHE A 23 5.84 -6.52 3.70
N CYS A 24 5.83 -7.70 3.05
CA CYS A 24 5.17 -8.89 3.60
C CYS A 24 5.75 -9.27 4.98
N LYS A 25 7.07 -9.22 5.11
CA LYS A 25 7.77 -9.56 6.37
C LYS A 25 7.40 -8.61 7.51
N ILE A 26 7.39 -7.29 7.27
CA ILE A 26 7.14 -6.31 8.33
C ILE A 26 5.66 -6.14 8.68
N SER A 27 4.76 -6.33 7.70
CA SER A 27 3.31 -6.17 7.89
C SER A 27 2.63 -7.45 8.42
N SER A 28 3.33 -8.58 8.37
CA SER A 28 2.80 -9.92 8.66
C SER A 28 1.71 -10.41 7.69
N TYR A 29 1.44 -9.68 6.60
CA TYR A 29 0.57 -10.15 5.52
C TYR A 29 1.38 -10.96 4.50
N ASN A 30 0.80 -12.06 4.02
CA ASN A 30 1.39 -12.78 2.90
C ASN A 30 0.99 -12.10 1.57
N ARG A 31 1.71 -12.42 0.49
CA ARG A 31 1.48 -11.77 -0.81
C ARG A 31 0.06 -12.01 -1.34
N ALA A 32 -0.51 -13.20 -1.17
CA ALA A 32 -1.87 -13.49 -1.62
C ALA A 32 -2.94 -12.64 -0.90
N GLU A 33 -2.67 -12.19 0.32
CA GLU A 33 -3.58 -11.34 1.10
C GLU A 33 -3.52 -9.86 0.71
N VAL A 34 -2.36 -9.42 0.21
CA VAL A 34 -2.10 -8.01 -0.16
C VAL A 34 -2.45 -7.74 -1.62
N MET A 35 -2.16 -8.70 -2.51
CA MET A 35 -2.42 -8.55 -3.94
C MET A 35 -3.92 -8.32 -4.21
N GLN A 36 -4.23 -7.50 -5.21
CA GLN A 36 -5.60 -7.12 -5.60
C GLN A 36 -6.39 -6.33 -4.55
N LYS A 37 -5.84 -6.08 -3.35
CA LYS A 37 -6.42 -5.11 -2.40
C LYS A 37 -6.13 -3.68 -2.87
N SER A 38 -6.91 -2.73 -2.38
CA SER A 38 -6.66 -1.31 -2.65
C SER A 38 -5.32 -0.86 -2.07
N CYS A 39 -4.57 -0.05 -2.82
CA CYS A 39 -3.31 0.55 -2.38
C CYS A 39 -3.48 1.55 -1.23
N ARG A 40 -4.72 1.96 -0.93
CA ARG A 40 -5.07 2.73 0.27
C ARG A 40 -4.80 1.93 1.57
N CYS A 41 -4.60 0.61 1.48
CA CYS A 41 -4.27 -0.26 2.61
C CYS A 41 -5.30 -0.21 3.75
N THR A 42 -6.58 0.01 3.41
CA THR A 42 -7.70 0.10 4.37
C THR A 42 -7.81 -1.13 5.27
N PHE A 43 -7.42 -2.30 4.77
CA PHE A 43 -7.36 -3.57 5.51
C PHE A 43 -6.30 -3.60 6.63
N MET A 44 -5.44 -2.58 6.72
CA MET A 44 -4.43 -2.41 7.76
C MET A 44 -4.74 -1.22 8.68
N TYR A 45 -5.88 -0.55 8.53
CA TYR A 45 -6.26 0.53 9.45
C TYR A 45 -6.70 -0.06 10.78
N GLY A 46 -6.55 0.73 11.85
CA GLY A 46 -7.10 0.41 13.15
C GLY A 46 -7.42 1.66 13.95
N GLU A 47 -7.70 1.50 15.24
CA GLU A 47 -8.26 2.54 16.10
C GLU A 47 -7.43 3.84 16.12
N MET A 48 -6.10 3.72 16.10
CA MET A 48 -5.18 4.85 16.17
C MET A 48 -4.74 5.36 14.78
N THR A 49 -5.25 4.81 13.69
CA THR A 49 -4.95 5.32 12.35
C THR A 49 -5.64 6.67 12.17
N ASP A 50 -4.84 7.74 12.06
CA ASP A 50 -5.35 9.09 11.97
C ASP A 50 -6.17 9.34 10.69
N LYS A 51 -7.40 9.85 10.87
CA LYS A 51 -8.34 10.12 9.78
C LYS A 51 -7.88 11.26 8.87
N ALA A 52 -7.18 12.26 9.41
CA ALA A 52 -6.65 13.35 8.60
C ALA A 52 -5.56 12.83 7.65
N THR A 53 -4.71 11.93 8.14
CA THR A 53 -3.71 11.22 7.35
C THR A 53 -4.36 10.34 6.28
N ILE A 54 -5.42 9.58 6.59
CA ILE A 54 -6.18 8.80 5.59
C ILE A 54 -6.68 9.72 4.47
N SER A 55 -7.35 10.84 4.83
CA SER A 55 -7.86 11.79 3.84
C SER A 55 -6.75 12.38 2.99
N LYS A 56 -5.58 12.64 3.56
CA LYS A 56 -4.40 13.12 2.82
C LYS A 56 -3.93 12.08 1.78
N VAL A 57 -3.88 10.80 2.15
CA VAL A 57 -3.55 9.70 1.21
C VAL A 57 -4.55 9.66 0.06
N GLU A 58 -5.84 9.70 0.35
CA GLU A 58 -6.92 9.66 -0.65
C GLU A 58 -6.82 10.86 -1.61
N GLN A 59 -6.70 12.08 -1.08
CA GLN A 59 -6.58 13.29 -1.90
C GLN A 59 -5.35 13.25 -2.81
N THR A 60 -4.21 12.74 -2.33
CA THR A 60 -3.00 12.61 -3.15
C THR A 60 -3.19 11.63 -4.30
N LEU A 61 -3.86 10.50 -4.05
CA LEU A 61 -4.17 9.50 -5.07
C LEU A 61 -5.15 10.07 -6.12
N ASP A 62 -6.23 10.70 -5.67
CA ASP A 62 -7.29 11.23 -6.53
C ASP A 62 -6.80 12.42 -7.38
N ARG A 63 -5.90 13.25 -6.85
CA ARG A 63 -5.26 14.34 -7.61
C ARG A 63 -4.18 13.83 -8.56
N HIS A 64 -3.89 12.53 -8.56
CA HIS A 64 -2.73 11.96 -9.24
C HIS A 64 -1.44 12.73 -8.92
N ALA A 65 -1.26 13.12 -7.66
CA ALA A 65 -0.07 13.84 -7.21
C ALA A 65 1.02 12.87 -6.73
N THR A 66 2.20 13.42 -6.45
CA THR A 66 3.23 12.72 -5.67
C THR A 66 3.38 13.43 -4.34
N ASP A 67 3.30 12.68 -3.24
CA ASP A 67 3.46 13.20 -1.88
C ASP A 67 4.04 12.13 -0.96
N GLN A 68 4.63 12.57 0.14
CA GLN A 68 5.11 11.72 1.22
C GLN A 68 4.21 11.86 2.43
N VAL A 69 3.66 10.73 2.88
CA VAL A 69 2.73 10.67 4.01
C VAL A 69 3.19 9.60 4.98
N GLU A 70 3.26 9.94 6.27
CA GLU A 70 3.49 8.98 7.34
C GLU A 70 2.14 8.53 7.88
N ILE A 71 1.84 7.24 7.81
CA ILE A 71 0.57 6.66 8.23
C ILE A 71 0.78 5.49 9.19
N LEU A 72 -0.01 5.45 10.26
CA LEU A 72 -0.02 4.34 11.21
C LEU A 72 -0.88 3.19 10.67
N LEU A 73 -0.25 2.03 10.40
CA LEU A 73 -0.92 0.82 9.93
C LEU A 73 -0.68 -0.34 10.89
N TYR A 74 -1.66 -1.21 11.04
CA TYR A 74 -1.62 -2.36 11.92
C TYR A 74 -1.07 -3.60 11.20
N LYS A 75 -0.22 -4.35 11.89
CA LYS A 75 0.25 -5.65 11.42
C LYS A 75 -0.85 -6.68 11.57
N LYS A 76 -0.81 -7.70 10.71
CA LYS A 76 -1.65 -8.88 10.89
C LYS A 76 -1.21 -9.65 12.13
N ASN A 77 -2.10 -9.79 13.12
CA ASN A 77 -1.88 -10.68 14.25
C ASN A 77 -1.99 -12.13 13.77
N ARG A 78 -0.90 -12.91 13.86
CA ARG A 78 -0.91 -14.33 13.47
C ARG A 78 -1.17 -15.27 14.66
N GLU A 79 -1.06 -14.79 15.90
CA GLU A 79 -1.30 -15.60 17.11
C GLU A 79 -1.95 -14.74 18.22
N TYR A 80 -2.84 -15.35 18.99
CA TYR A 80 -3.59 -14.75 20.10
C TYR A 80 -2.67 -14.10 21.14
N GLN A 81 -2.87 -12.81 21.45
CA GLN A 81 -2.99 -12.19 22.78
C GLN A 81 -2.94 -10.65 22.67
N ASN A 82 -4.12 -10.02 22.73
CA ASN A 82 -4.45 -8.72 23.34
C ASN A 82 -3.66 -7.42 23.01
N HIS A 83 -2.69 -7.40 22.11
CA HIS A 83 -2.07 -6.15 21.65
C HIS A 83 -1.95 -6.11 20.13
N SER A 84 -2.81 -5.32 19.48
CA SER A 84 -2.69 -5.01 18.06
C SER A 84 -1.40 -4.22 17.82
N ILE A 85 -0.40 -4.85 17.19
CA ILE A 85 0.87 -4.19 16.91
C ILE A 85 0.68 -3.20 15.76
N ALA A 86 0.62 -1.92 16.11
CA ALA A 86 0.68 -0.84 15.14
C ALA A 86 2.13 -0.60 14.67
N THR A 87 2.30 -0.20 13.43
CA THR A 87 3.58 0.18 12.84
C THR A 87 3.37 1.43 12.01
N CYS A 88 4.21 2.45 12.23
CA CYS A 88 4.19 3.62 11.39
C CYS A 88 4.90 3.29 10.06
N PHE A 89 4.17 3.41 8.95
CA PHE A 89 4.73 3.29 7.61
C PHE A 89 4.89 4.69 7.04
N ARG A 90 6.12 5.03 6.66
CA ARG A 90 6.38 6.20 5.82
C ARG A 90 6.14 5.80 4.36
N CYS A 91 5.00 6.21 3.83
CA CYS A 91 4.57 5.89 2.47
C CYS A 91 4.92 7.06 1.54
N ILE A 92 5.61 6.75 0.44
CA ILE A 92 5.74 7.67 -0.68
C ILE A 92 4.66 7.27 -1.69
N ILE A 93 3.70 8.16 -1.91
CA ILE A 93 2.65 7.97 -2.90
C ILE A 93 3.10 8.69 -4.14
N SER A 94 3.35 7.96 -5.22
CA SER A 94 3.65 8.54 -6.53
C SER A 94 2.74 7.95 -7.60
N SER A 95 1.78 8.75 -8.06
CA SER A 95 0.90 8.41 -9.19
C SER A 95 1.66 8.28 -10.52
N ALA A 96 2.76 9.01 -10.69
CA ALA A 96 3.59 8.98 -11.90
C ALA A 96 4.29 7.62 -12.03
N LEU A 97 4.88 7.14 -10.94
CA LEU A 97 5.53 5.83 -10.89
C LEU A 97 4.56 4.67 -11.16
N MET A 98 3.28 4.82 -10.79
CA MET A 98 2.24 3.82 -11.07
C MET A 98 1.90 3.72 -12.57
N ARG A 99 2.02 4.80 -13.34
CA ARG A 99 1.78 4.77 -14.81
C ARG A 99 2.98 4.22 -15.57
N ASP A 100 4.19 4.67 -15.23
CA ASP A 100 5.40 4.31 -15.96
C ASP A 100 5.79 2.84 -15.74
N LYS A 101 5.75 2.35 -14.49
CA LYS A 101 6.07 0.93 -14.20
C LYS A 101 5.03 -0.04 -14.71
N LEU A 102 3.75 0.34 -14.82
CA LEU A 102 2.75 -0.52 -15.46
C LEU A 102 3.01 -0.64 -16.95
N CYS A 103 3.44 0.43 -17.60
CA CYS A 103 3.82 0.40 -19.02
C CYS A 103 5.02 -0.52 -19.26
N GLU A 104 6.02 -0.51 -18.36
CA GLU A 104 7.15 -1.46 -18.38
C GLU A 104 6.72 -2.90 -18.09
N MET A 105 5.90 -3.14 -17.05
CA MET A 105 5.42 -4.48 -16.72
C MET A 105 4.51 -5.08 -17.79
N ASN A 106 3.65 -4.26 -18.44
CA ASN A 106 2.83 -4.71 -19.56
C ASN A 106 3.67 -5.03 -20.80
N ARG A 107 4.80 -4.36 -21.01
CA ARG A 107 5.77 -4.75 -22.04
C ARG A 107 6.51 -6.05 -21.71
N ALA A 108 6.82 -6.29 -20.43
CA ALA A 108 7.50 -7.50 -19.99
C ALA A 108 6.63 -8.77 -20.06
N ASN A 109 5.30 -8.64 -20.07
CA ASN A 109 4.35 -9.76 -20.23
C ASN A 109 3.90 -10.00 -21.69
N LEU A 110 4.45 -9.25 -22.66
CA LEU A 110 4.23 -9.45 -24.11
C LEU A 110 5.46 -10.02 -24.84
N CYS A 111 6.50 -10.44 -24.13
CA CYS A 111 7.66 -11.16 -24.66
C CYS A 111 7.77 -12.55 -24.02
#